data_AF-A0A1Z8SYA2-F1
#
_entry.id   AF-A0A1Z8SYA2-F1
#
_cell.length_a   1.000
_cell.length_b   1.000
_cell.length_c   1.000
_cell.angle_alpha   90.00
_cell.angle_beta   90.00
_cell.angle_gamma   90.00
#
_symmetry.space_group_name_H-M   'P 1'
#
loop_
_entity.id
_entity.type
_entity.pdbx_description
1 polymer ?
#
loop_
_entity_poly.entity_id
_entity_poly.type
_entity_poly.pdbx_seq_one_letter_code
_entity_poly.pdbx_strand_id
1 'polypeptide(L)'
;MNKIARFLSITLASASFVLAQQVKRPPLPPELKESADKIRKAVESGEITHEQAKKKHEDMIRDFKAKIGDAAKEAKKGQKDPRQVEREVLQAVKDGKISKEEARKKLDALRKEMADKGDRKSPVRPAKPELSNEVKEKIAAVKELEKSIHGEIKAEVEKLGKEASREDIKTAVEAFKESNKERFDEIKEAHAAIRENLEANRPEKPERPELTEELKAKVEALHAKRKEMHVAQKELHNNLKDASKEDRKEMITAFKESNKEKHEEIKTQAKAVKEEIRSLIETEATRTSDL
;
A
#
# COMPACT_ATOMS: atom_id res chain seq x y z
N MET A 1 -0.74 32.15 -98.90
CA MET A 1 -0.67 33.54 -98.40
C MET A 1 -2.02 33.79 -97.72
N ASN A 2 -2.20 33.98 -96.41
CA ASN A 2 -1.39 34.57 -95.36
C ASN A 2 -1.42 33.73 -94.08
N LYS A 3 -0.25 33.61 -93.44
CA LYS A 3 -0.05 33.16 -92.05
C LYS A 3 0.06 34.41 -91.15
N ILE A 4 0.07 34.16 -89.83
CA ILE A 4 0.45 35.04 -88.68
C ILE A 4 -0.79 35.61 -87.96
N ALA A 5 -1.31 35.05 -86.85
CA ALA A 5 -0.79 34.75 -85.50
C ALA A 5 -1.04 35.86 -84.46
N ARG A 6 -1.74 35.51 -83.37
CA ARG A 6 -1.61 35.97 -81.95
C ARG A 6 -2.72 35.30 -81.14
N PHE A 7 -2.45 34.29 -80.32
CA PHE A 7 -1.86 34.27 -78.96
C PHE A 7 -2.92 34.16 -77.85
N LEU A 8 -2.78 33.08 -77.06
CA LEU A 8 -3.08 32.93 -75.62
C LEU A 8 -4.54 32.98 -75.11
N SER A 9 -5.05 31.81 -74.68
CA SER A 9 -5.73 31.67 -73.38
C SER A 9 -5.80 30.20 -72.96
N ILE A 10 -4.87 29.81 -72.09
CA ILE A 10 -4.93 28.59 -71.29
C ILE A 10 -6.06 28.80 -70.27
N THR A 11 -7.09 27.95 -70.29
CA THR A 11 -7.98 27.77 -69.13
C THR A 11 -7.96 26.30 -68.72
N LEU A 12 -7.21 26.07 -67.65
CA LEU A 12 -7.24 24.90 -66.80
C LEU A 12 -8.60 24.87 -66.09
N ALA A 13 -9.46 23.89 -66.38
CA ALA A 13 -10.62 23.59 -65.54
C ALA A 13 -10.46 22.19 -64.97
N SER A 14 -9.68 22.14 -63.88
CA SER A 14 -9.63 21.04 -62.93
C SER A 14 -11.03 20.82 -62.32
N ALA A 15 -11.79 19.88 -62.88
CA ALA A 15 -12.96 19.34 -62.20
C ALA A 15 -12.50 18.25 -61.22
N SER A 16 -11.92 18.68 -60.10
CA SER A 16 -11.78 17.84 -58.92
C SER A 16 -13.17 17.53 -58.40
N PHE A 17 -13.72 16.37 -58.79
CA PHE A 17 -14.91 15.82 -58.16
C PHE A 17 -14.53 15.41 -56.74
N VAL A 18 -14.64 16.36 -55.81
CA VAL A 18 -14.47 16.13 -54.38
C VAL A 18 -15.57 15.17 -53.97
N LEU A 19 -15.16 13.91 -53.77
CA LEU A 19 -15.93 12.88 -53.11
C LEU A 19 -16.37 13.47 -51.76
N ALA A 20 -17.67 13.80 -51.64
CA ALA A 20 -18.27 14.26 -50.40
C ALA A 20 -18.19 13.11 -49.38
N GLN A 21 -17.05 13.05 -48.67
CA GLN A 21 -16.90 12.31 -47.45
C GLN A 21 -17.94 12.89 -46.49
N GLN A 22 -19.10 12.23 -46.39
CA GLN A 22 -20.06 12.52 -45.34
C GLN A 22 -19.30 12.38 -44.03
N VAL A 23 -18.94 13.52 -43.42
CA VAL A 23 -18.47 13.57 -42.04
C VAL A 23 -19.62 12.98 -41.22
N LYS A 24 -19.54 11.69 -40.91
CA LYS A 24 -20.51 11.00 -40.06
C LYS A 24 -20.47 11.71 -38.72
N ARG A 25 -21.42 12.63 -38.52
CA ARG A 25 -21.59 13.31 -37.24
C ARG A 25 -21.76 12.23 -36.17
N PRO A 26 -21.09 12.36 -35.02
CA PRO A 26 -21.24 11.39 -33.94
C PRO A 26 -22.74 11.21 -33.65
N PRO A 27 -23.21 9.96 -33.47
CA PRO A 27 -24.63 9.70 -33.26
C PRO A 27 -25.10 10.48 -32.03
N LEU A 28 -26.22 11.19 -32.18
CA LEU A 28 -26.86 11.90 -31.07
C LEU A 28 -27.13 10.91 -29.92
N PRO A 29 -26.90 11.31 -28.65
CA PRO A 29 -27.27 10.51 -27.49
C PRO A 29 -28.72 10.03 -27.60
N PRO A 30 -29.03 8.78 -27.20
CA PRO A 30 -30.36 8.20 -27.40
C PRO A 30 -31.49 9.05 -26.83
N GLU A 31 -31.24 9.73 -25.70
CA GLU A 31 -32.19 10.66 -25.05
C GLU A 31 -32.53 11.90 -25.89
N LEU A 32 -31.65 12.28 -26.83
CA LEU A 32 -31.85 13.42 -27.73
C LEU A 32 -32.35 13.03 -29.12
N LYS A 33 -32.42 11.73 -29.43
CA LYS A 33 -32.82 11.26 -30.76
C LYS A 33 -34.28 11.61 -31.05
N GLU A 34 -35.17 11.34 -30.11
CA GLU A 34 -36.61 11.58 -30.30
C GLU A 34 -36.95 13.07 -30.50
N SER A 35 -36.30 13.95 -29.74
CA SER A 35 -36.47 15.40 -29.86
C SER A 35 -35.81 15.96 -31.12
N ALA A 36 -34.65 15.42 -31.52
CA ALA A 36 -34.01 15.76 -32.79
C ALA A 36 -34.85 15.31 -34.00
N ASP A 37 -35.47 14.13 -33.94
CA ASP A 37 -36.34 13.60 -34.99
C ASP A 37 -37.62 14.42 -35.15
N LYS A 38 -38.17 14.94 -34.04
CA LYS A 38 -39.30 15.88 -34.08
C LYS A 38 -38.92 17.22 -34.73
N ILE A 39 -37.74 17.76 -34.42
CA ILE A 39 -37.23 18.99 -35.07
C ILE A 39 -37.04 18.75 -36.58
N ARG A 40 -36.52 17.58 -36.97
CA ARG A 40 -36.33 17.22 -38.37
C ARG A 40 -37.65 17.12 -39.13
N LYS A 41 -38.64 16.43 -38.57
CA LYS A 41 -39.98 16.30 -39.17
C LYS A 41 -40.68 17.65 -39.35
N ALA A 42 -40.52 18.58 -38.39
CA ALA A 42 -41.09 19.92 -38.48
C ALA A 42 -40.41 20.81 -39.55
N VAL A 43 -39.13 20.56 -39.88
CA VAL A 43 -38.48 21.20 -41.03
C VAL A 43 -38.99 20.59 -42.34
N GLU A 44 -39.14 19.27 -42.38
CA GLU A 44 -39.62 18.53 -43.55
C GLU A 44 -41.10 18.85 -43.87
N SER A 45 -41.93 19.14 -42.85
CA SER A 45 -43.32 19.60 -43.02
C SER A 45 -43.45 21.11 -43.32
N GLY A 46 -42.35 21.87 -43.29
CA GLY A 46 -42.34 23.32 -43.52
C GLY A 46 -42.89 24.16 -42.36
N GLU A 47 -43.18 23.55 -41.20
CA GLU A 47 -43.65 24.24 -39.99
C GLU A 47 -42.59 25.15 -39.37
N ILE A 48 -41.30 24.84 -39.58
CA ILE A 48 -40.19 25.66 -39.10
C ILE A 48 -39.13 25.87 -40.19
N THR A 49 -38.48 27.03 -40.16
CA THR A 49 -37.37 27.32 -41.06
C THR A 49 -36.09 26.61 -40.61
N HIS A 50 -35.14 26.45 -41.53
CA HIS A 50 -33.86 25.80 -41.24
C HIS A 50 -33.06 26.53 -40.14
N GLU A 51 -33.17 27.86 -40.07
CA GLU A 51 -32.57 28.69 -39.02
C GLU A 51 -33.22 28.44 -37.64
N GLN A 52 -34.55 28.34 -37.59
CA GLN A 52 -35.28 28.01 -36.36
C GLN A 52 -34.96 26.61 -35.86
N ALA A 53 -34.74 25.65 -36.77
CA ALA A 53 -34.35 24.29 -36.42
C ALA A 53 -32.95 24.20 -35.82
N LYS A 54 -31.98 24.94 -36.38
CA LYS A 54 -30.62 25.03 -35.79
C LYS A 54 -30.66 25.58 -34.38
N LYS A 55 -31.40 26.67 -34.15
CA LYS A 55 -31.53 27.28 -32.81
C LYS A 55 -32.15 26.30 -31.81
N LYS A 56 -33.24 25.62 -32.17
CA LYS A 56 -33.87 24.57 -31.33
C LYS A 56 -32.92 23.41 -31.04
N HIS A 57 -32.10 23.02 -32.01
CA HIS A 57 -31.11 21.96 -31.83
C HIS A 57 -29.97 22.37 -30.89
N GLU A 58 -29.48 23.60 -31.01
CA GLU A 58 -28.45 24.16 -30.12
C GLU A 58 -28.96 24.33 -28.69
N ASP A 59 -30.20 24.81 -28.53
CA ASP A 59 -30.84 24.95 -27.22
C ASP A 59 -30.99 23.58 -26.53
N MET A 60 -31.44 22.57 -27.27
CA MET A 60 -31.53 21.19 -26.77
C MET A 60 -30.17 20.62 -26.34
N ILE A 61 -29.11 20.86 -27.11
CA ILE A 61 -27.74 20.41 -26.74
C ILE A 61 -27.24 21.15 -25.50
N ARG A 62 -27.57 22.45 -25.37
CA ARG A 62 -27.21 23.26 -24.20
C ARG A 62 -27.89 22.74 -22.94
N ASP A 63 -29.18 22.47 -23.00
CA ASP A 63 -29.96 21.95 -21.88
C ASP A 63 -29.50 20.55 -21.46
N PHE A 64 -29.14 19.71 -22.44
CA PHE A 64 -28.57 18.39 -22.17
C PHE A 64 -27.21 18.48 -21.48
N LYS A 65 -26.33 19.39 -21.93
CA LYS A 65 -25.04 19.63 -21.28
C LYS A 65 -25.20 20.19 -19.87
N ALA A 66 -26.18 21.06 -19.64
CA ALA A 66 -26.48 21.57 -18.30
C ALA A 66 -26.95 20.46 -17.36
N LYS A 67 -27.88 19.61 -17.80
CA LYS A 67 -28.36 18.45 -17.02
C LYS A 67 -27.24 17.46 -16.68
N ILE A 68 -26.36 17.15 -17.63
CA ILE A 68 -25.17 16.32 -17.37
C ILE A 68 -24.24 17.00 -16.36
N GLY A 69 -24.03 18.32 -16.49
CA GLY A 69 -23.20 19.09 -15.58
C GLY A 69 -23.72 19.09 -14.15
N ASP A 70 -25.03 19.18 -13.96
CA ASP A 70 -25.66 19.17 -12.63
C ASP A 70 -25.69 17.77 -12.03
N ALA A 71 -25.97 16.73 -12.83
CA ALA A 71 -25.86 15.33 -12.41
C ALA A 71 -24.43 14.97 -11.98
N ALA A 72 -23.41 15.48 -12.69
CA ALA A 72 -22.01 15.28 -12.33
C ALA A 72 -21.61 16.02 -11.03
N LYS A 73 -22.21 17.19 -10.75
CA LYS A 73 -22.00 17.92 -9.49
C LYS A 73 -22.69 17.24 -8.31
N GLU A 74 -23.89 16.68 -8.49
CA GLU A 74 -24.57 15.90 -7.46
C GLU A 74 -23.83 14.60 -7.13
N ALA A 75 -23.31 13.90 -8.14
CA ALA A 75 -22.49 12.70 -7.94
C ALA A 75 -21.21 12.97 -7.13
N LYS A 76 -20.61 14.16 -7.26
CA LYS A 76 -19.42 14.56 -6.48
C LYS A 76 -19.75 15.06 -5.06
N LYS A 77 -20.99 15.49 -4.80
CA LYS A 77 -21.41 16.07 -3.51
C LYS A 77 -21.61 15.03 -2.40
N GLY A 78 -21.85 13.77 -2.75
CA GLY A 78 -22.09 12.68 -1.79
C GLY A 78 -20.84 11.97 -1.27
N GLN A 79 -19.66 12.25 -1.83
CA GLN A 79 -18.42 11.56 -1.48
C GLN A 79 -17.58 12.47 -0.57
N LYS A 80 -17.76 12.37 0.75
CA LYS A 80 -16.85 13.01 1.72
C LYS A 80 -15.42 12.55 1.43
N ASP A 81 -14.45 13.47 1.54
CA ASP A 81 -13.03 13.13 1.41
C ASP A 81 -12.69 11.99 2.40
N PRO A 82 -12.22 10.83 1.92
CA PRO A 82 -11.87 9.70 2.78
C PRO A 82 -10.92 10.07 3.93
N ARG A 83 -10.08 11.10 3.76
CA ARG A 83 -9.17 11.59 4.81
C ARG A 83 -9.91 12.23 5.97
N GLN A 84 -11.02 12.93 5.69
CA GLN A 84 -11.87 13.53 6.72
C GLN A 84 -12.58 12.42 7.52
N VAL A 85 -13.07 11.39 6.83
CA VAL A 85 -13.70 10.24 7.46
C VAL A 85 -12.71 9.49 8.37
N GLU A 86 -11.45 9.31 7.95
CA GLU A 86 -10.41 8.68 8.80
C GLU A 86 -10.13 9.52 10.07
N ARG A 87 -10.06 10.86 9.95
CA ARG A 87 -9.88 11.75 11.12
C ARG A 87 -11.07 11.71 12.07
N GLU A 88 -12.30 11.75 11.55
CA GLU A 88 -13.52 11.68 12.36
C GLU A 88 -13.59 10.36 13.15
N VAL A 89 -13.24 9.24 12.53
CA VAL A 89 -13.20 7.93 13.20
C VAL A 89 -12.13 7.90 14.29
N LEU A 90 -10.92 8.43 14.02
CA LEU A 90 -9.86 8.48 15.04
C LEU A 90 -10.21 9.42 16.20
N GLN A 91 -10.89 10.53 15.93
CA GLN A 91 -11.36 11.44 16.97
C GLN A 91 -12.46 10.80 17.81
N ALA A 92 -13.40 10.08 17.19
CA ALA A 92 -14.43 9.33 17.90
C ALA A 92 -13.85 8.24 18.82
N VAL A 93 -12.72 7.61 18.45
CA VAL A 93 -11.99 6.69 19.35
C VAL A 93 -11.39 7.44 20.54
N LYS A 94 -10.74 8.59 20.29
CA LYS A 94 -10.15 9.42 21.35
C LYS A 94 -11.21 9.94 22.33
N ASP A 95 -12.36 10.33 21.80
CA ASP A 95 -13.52 10.80 22.56
C ASP A 95 -14.28 9.65 23.24
N GLY A 96 -13.91 8.37 23.02
CA GLY A 96 -14.58 7.20 23.59
C GLY A 96 -15.97 6.91 23.02
N LYS A 97 -16.38 7.59 21.93
CA LYS A 97 -17.68 7.44 21.27
C LYS A 97 -17.82 6.12 20.50
N ILE A 98 -16.69 5.51 20.12
CA ILE A 98 -16.63 4.20 19.47
C ILE A 98 -15.51 3.36 20.07
N SER A 99 -15.66 2.04 20.01
CA SER A 99 -14.61 1.12 20.46
C SER A 99 -13.44 1.09 19.47
N LYS A 100 -12.25 0.71 19.96
CA LYS A 100 -11.06 0.54 19.10
C LYS A 100 -11.29 -0.50 18.00
N GLU A 101 -12.10 -1.53 18.27
CA GLU A 101 -12.41 -2.58 17.30
C GLU A 101 -13.38 -2.10 16.21
N GLU A 102 -14.40 -1.33 16.58
CA GLU A 102 -15.33 -0.73 15.62
C GLU A 102 -14.63 0.28 14.72
N ALA A 103 -13.72 1.09 15.28
CA ALA A 103 -12.92 2.01 14.51
C ALA A 103 -12.02 1.29 13.50
N ARG A 104 -11.40 0.17 13.89
CA ARG A 104 -10.61 -0.66 12.97
C ARG A 104 -11.45 -1.15 11.80
N LYS A 105 -12.62 -1.73 12.06
CA LYS A 105 -13.53 -2.20 11.00
C LYS A 105 -13.92 -1.08 10.04
N LYS A 106 -14.26 0.11 10.56
CA LYS A 106 -14.61 1.29 9.75
C LYS A 106 -13.45 1.80 8.91
N LEU A 107 -12.25 1.90 9.49
CA LEU A 107 -11.04 2.33 8.78
C LEU A 107 -10.60 1.32 7.72
N ASP A 108 -10.71 0.02 8.00
CA ASP A 108 -10.32 -1.02 7.05
C ASP A 108 -11.27 -1.08 5.85
N ALA A 109 -12.57 -0.91 6.06
CA ALA A 109 -13.55 -0.78 4.99
C ALA A 109 -13.26 0.46 4.12
N LEU A 110 -13.05 1.62 4.75
CA LEU A 110 -12.71 2.86 4.06
C LEU A 110 -11.41 2.73 3.26
N ARG A 111 -10.40 2.04 3.80
CA ARG A 111 -9.12 1.80 3.13
C ARG A 111 -9.25 0.87 1.93
N LYS A 112 -10.09 -0.16 2.02
CA LYS A 112 -10.41 -1.03 0.88
C LYS A 112 -11.11 -0.25 -0.23
N GLU A 113 -12.13 0.53 0.13
CA GLU A 113 -12.85 1.37 -0.82
C GLU A 113 -11.93 2.39 -1.52
N MET A 114 -11.02 3.02 -0.78
CA MET A 114 -10.00 3.91 -1.36
C MET A 114 -9.01 3.17 -2.27
N ALA A 115 -8.68 1.91 -1.96
CA ALA A 115 -7.80 1.10 -2.78
C ALA A 115 -8.49 0.68 -4.09
N ASP A 116 -9.76 0.26 -4.02
CA ASP A 116 -10.56 -0.15 -5.17
C ASP A 116 -10.82 1.01 -6.13
N LYS A 117 -10.97 2.24 -5.60
CA LYS A 117 -11.09 3.48 -6.39
C LYS A 117 -9.77 4.00 -6.96
N GLY A 118 -8.64 3.41 -6.58
CA GLY A 118 -7.31 3.86 -7.00
C GLY A 118 -6.79 5.11 -6.27
N ASP A 119 -7.58 5.70 -5.37
CA ASP A 119 -7.23 6.87 -4.56
C ASP A 119 -6.15 6.56 -3.50
N ARG A 120 -5.93 5.27 -3.21
CA ARG A 120 -4.87 4.79 -2.32
C ARG A 120 -4.11 3.64 -2.97
N LYS A 121 -2.88 3.92 -3.40
CA LYS A 121 -1.93 2.86 -3.79
C LYS A 121 -1.53 2.07 -2.54
N SER A 122 -2.13 0.90 -2.34
CA SER A 122 -1.63 -0.05 -1.36
C SER A 122 -0.30 -0.62 -1.86
N PRO A 123 0.75 -0.67 -1.02
CA PRO A 123 1.97 -1.36 -1.41
C PRO A 123 1.64 -2.83 -1.65
N VAL A 124 1.66 -3.24 -2.92
CA VAL A 124 1.50 -4.65 -3.28
C VAL A 124 2.78 -5.36 -2.85
N ARG A 125 2.66 -6.26 -1.87
CA ARG A 125 3.78 -7.13 -1.54
C ARG A 125 4.05 -8.02 -2.75
N PRO A 126 5.30 -8.14 -3.21
CA PRO A 126 5.61 -9.13 -4.23
C PRO A 126 5.16 -10.50 -3.73
N ALA A 127 4.55 -11.28 -4.63
CA ALA A 127 4.16 -12.64 -4.32
C ALA A 127 5.40 -13.40 -3.84
N LYS A 128 5.26 -14.16 -2.75
CA LYS A 128 6.35 -15.05 -2.33
C LYS A 128 6.51 -16.12 -3.42
N PRO A 129 7.75 -16.45 -3.83
CA PRO A 129 7.98 -17.60 -4.69
C PRO A 129 7.37 -18.86 -4.08
N GLU A 130 6.81 -19.73 -4.91
CA GLU A 130 6.38 -21.03 -4.44
C GLU A 130 7.59 -21.88 -4.04
N LEU A 131 7.53 -22.49 -2.85
CA LEU A 131 8.57 -23.42 -2.42
C LEU A 131 8.51 -24.68 -3.27
N SER A 132 9.68 -25.24 -3.60
CA SER A 132 9.77 -26.55 -4.23
C SER A 132 9.14 -27.62 -3.32
N ASN A 133 8.63 -28.70 -3.92
CA ASN A 133 8.01 -29.79 -3.16
C ASN A 133 8.99 -30.42 -2.17
N GLU A 134 10.27 -30.56 -2.56
CA GLU A 134 11.33 -31.06 -1.69
C GLU A 134 11.53 -30.20 -0.43
N VAL A 135 11.51 -28.86 -0.56
CA VAL A 135 11.65 -27.95 0.59
C VAL A 135 10.41 -28.02 1.48
N LYS A 136 9.21 -28.16 0.89
CA LYS A 136 7.97 -28.33 1.67
C LYS A 136 8.00 -29.62 2.49
N GLU A 137 8.48 -30.71 1.92
CA GLU A 137 8.66 -32.00 2.61
C GLU A 137 9.67 -31.91 3.75
N LYS A 138 10.84 -31.27 3.52
CA LYS A 138 11.83 -31.02 4.58
C LYS A 138 11.25 -30.19 5.73
N ILE A 139 10.48 -29.14 5.42
CA ILE A 139 9.79 -28.34 6.44
C ILE A 139 8.76 -29.18 7.22
N ALA A 140 8.01 -30.05 6.55
CA ALA A 140 7.02 -30.93 7.20
C ALA A 140 7.72 -31.94 8.13
N ALA A 141 8.81 -32.55 7.68
CA ALA A 141 9.60 -33.48 8.48
C ALA A 141 10.14 -32.81 9.76
N VAL A 142 10.73 -31.61 9.65
CA VAL A 142 11.24 -30.86 10.81
C VAL A 142 10.10 -30.52 11.79
N LYS A 143 8.93 -30.13 11.30
CA LYS A 143 7.77 -29.85 12.16
C LYS A 143 7.29 -31.07 12.95
N GLU A 144 7.28 -32.25 12.33
CA GLU A 144 6.91 -33.47 13.04
C GLU A 144 7.97 -33.87 14.08
N LEU A 145 9.27 -33.68 13.78
CA LEU A 145 10.34 -33.86 14.77
C LEU A 145 10.19 -32.91 15.96
N GLU A 146 9.95 -31.62 15.71
CA GLU A 146 9.70 -30.62 16.77
C GLU A 146 8.49 -30.98 17.62
N LYS A 147 7.40 -31.40 16.98
CA LYS A 147 6.17 -31.81 17.65
C LYS A 147 6.40 -33.05 18.54
N SER A 148 7.16 -34.03 18.08
CA SER A 148 7.53 -35.20 18.87
C SER A 148 8.31 -34.78 20.12
N ILE A 149 9.39 -34.01 19.94
CA ILE A 149 10.24 -33.58 21.05
C ILE A 149 9.47 -32.71 22.06
N HIS A 150 8.61 -31.80 21.58
CA HIS A 150 7.75 -31.03 22.47
C HIS A 150 6.75 -31.90 23.24
N GLY A 151 6.20 -32.94 22.60
CA GLY A 151 5.33 -33.92 23.25
C GLY A 151 6.07 -34.69 24.34
N GLU A 152 7.30 -35.13 24.07
CA GLU A 152 8.15 -35.85 25.02
C GLU A 152 8.55 -34.98 26.22
N ILE A 153 8.96 -33.72 25.99
CA ILE A 153 9.23 -32.76 27.07
C ILE A 153 7.99 -32.58 27.94
N LYS A 154 6.82 -32.41 27.30
CA LYS A 154 5.57 -32.23 28.03
C LYS A 154 5.25 -33.45 28.89
N ALA A 155 5.42 -34.66 28.36
CA ALA A 155 5.22 -35.89 29.11
C ALA A 155 6.19 -35.99 30.30
N GLU A 156 7.45 -35.58 30.12
CA GLU A 156 8.45 -35.57 31.19
C GLU A 156 8.09 -34.58 32.31
N VAL A 157 7.61 -33.39 31.93
CA VAL A 157 7.11 -32.39 32.90
C VAL A 157 5.83 -32.88 33.60
N GLU A 158 4.93 -33.58 32.90
CA GLU A 158 3.72 -34.14 33.50
C GLU A 158 4.03 -35.24 34.53
N LYS A 159 5.12 -36.01 34.38
CA LYS A 159 5.57 -36.99 35.39
C LYS A 159 5.92 -36.37 36.73
N LEU A 160 6.36 -35.11 36.75
CA LEU A 160 6.67 -34.39 37.99
C LEU A 160 5.42 -33.99 38.79
N GLY A 161 4.25 -33.99 38.14
CA GLY A 161 2.98 -33.63 38.76
C GLY A 161 2.71 -32.12 38.84
N LYS A 162 1.46 -31.75 39.18
CA LYS A 162 1.00 -30.34 39.21
C LYS A 162 1.58 -29.51 40.36
N GLU A 163 2.18 -30.17 41.35
CA GLU A 163 2.78 -29.53 42.54
C GLU A 163 4.30 -29.36 42.42
N ALA A 164 4.90 -29.80 41.31
CA ALA A 164 6.33 -29.67 41.07
C ALA A 164 6.77 -28.20 41.13
N SER A 165 7.89 -27.93 41.81
CA SER A 165 8.42 -26.58 41.87
C SER A 165 8.95 -26.17 40.49
N ARG A 166 9.02 -24.85 40.26
CA ARG A 166 9.56 -24.29 39.01
C ARG A 166 11.01 -24.72 38.75
N GLU A 167 11.79 -24.89 39.82
CA GLU A 167 13.19 -25.34 39.72
C GLU A 167 13.29 -26.82 39.36
N ASP A 168 12.37 -27.66 39.86
CA ASP A 168 12.34 -29.09 39.49
C ASP A 168 11.96 -29.26 38.01
N ILE A 169 10.97 -28.50 37.54
CA ILE A 169 10.58 -28.49 36.12
C ILE A 169 11.74 -28.02 35.25
N LYS A 170 12.45 -26.96 35.65
CA LYS A 170 13.60 -26.44 34.91
C LYS A 170 14.71 -27.49 34.82
N THR A 171 15.05 -28.12 35.94
CA THR A 171 16.11 -29.13 36.01
C THR A 171 15.78 -30.34 35.13
N ALA A 172 14.53 -30.81 35.15
CA ALA A 172 14.09 -31.92 34.29
C ALA A 172 14.14 -31.56 32.79
N VAL A 173 13.73 -30.35 32.42
CA VAL A 173 13.79 -29.87 31.02
C VAL A 173 15.24 -29.72 30.56
N GLU A 174 16.15 -29.23 31.41
CA GLU A 174 17.57 -29.12 31.09
C GLU A 174 18.22 -30.49 30.92
N ALA A 175 17.96 -31.43 31.83
CA ALA A 175 18.44 -32.81 31.72
C ALA A 175 17.89 -33.51 30.46
N PHE A 176 16.62 -33.30 30.11
CA PHE A 176 16.04 -33.81 28.88
C PHE A 176 16.73 -33.24 27.64
N LYS A 177 16.99 -31.92 27.62
CA LYS A 177 17.69 -31.26 26.51
C LYS A 177 19.11 -31.76 26.34
N GLU A 178 19.82 -31.99 27.44
CA GLU A 178 21.19 -32.52 27.41
C GLU A 178 21.20 -33.97 26.90
N SER A 179 20.28 -34.80 27.38
CA SER A 179 20.14 -36.20 26.93
C SER A 179 19.70 -36.33 25.47
N ASN A 180 18.98 -35.34 24.94
CA ASN A 180 18.49 -35.31 23.55
C ASN A 180 19.27 -34.30 22.68
N LYS A 181 20.49 -33.91 23.09
CA LYS A 181 21.27 -32.87 22.43
C LYS A 181 21.45 -33.14 20.93
N GLU A 182 21.74 -34.38 20.55
CA GLU A 182 21.89 -34.80 19.16
C GLU A 182 20.63 -34.53 18.33
N ARG A 183 19.44 -34.84 18.87
CA ARG A 183 18.15 -34.58 18.18
C ARG A 183 17.87 -33.08 18.03
N PHE A 184 18.26 -32.27 19.01
CA PHE A 184 18.16 -30.81 18.90
C PHE A 184 19.14 -30.25 17.86
N ASP A 185 20.34 -30.80 17.80
CA ASP A 185 21.35 -30.39 16.83
C ASP A 185 20.93 -30.81 15.41
N GLU A 186 20.36 -32.00 15.23
CA GLU A 186 19.75 -32.45 13.96
C GLU A 186 18.63 -31.50 13.50
N ILE A 187 17.72 -31.09 14.39
CA ILE A 187 16.67 -30.11 14.06
C ILE A 187 17.28 -28.76 13.65
N LYS A 188 18.32 -28.30 14.36
CA LYS A 188 19.01 -27.04 14.00
C LYS A 188 19.67 -27.13 12.63
N GLU A 189 20.36 -28.22 12.34
CA GLU A 189 21.01 -28.46 11.05
C GLU A 189 19.97 -28.54 9.92
N ALA A 190 18.85 -29.24 10.15
CA ALA A 190 17.76 -29.30 9.19
C ALA A 190 17.15 -27.92 8.91
N HIS A 191 16.95 -27.08 9.93
CA HIS A 191 16.53 -25.69 9.74
C HIS A 191 17.57 -24.86 9.00
N ALA A 192 18.87 -25.05 9.28
CA ALA A 192 19.95 -24.36 8.59
C ALA A 192 19.97 -24.72 7.10
N ALA A 193 19.84 -26.01 6.76
CA ALA A 193 19.77 -26.49 5.39
C ALA A 193 18.52 -25.97 4.65
N ILE A 194 17.35 -25.94 5.30
CA ILE A 194 16.14 -25.31 4.75
C ILE A 194 16.41 -23.83 4.48
N ARG A 195 17.00 -23.11 5.44
CA ARG A 195 17.29 -21.69 5.31
C ARG A 195 18.26 -21.42 4.15
N GLU A 196 19.32 -22.19 4.03
CA GLU A 196 20.29 -22.07 2.92
C GLU A 196 19.60 -22.29 1.57
N ASN A 197 18.76 -23.32 1.45
CA ASN A 197 18.00 -23.58 0.23
C ASN A 197 17.04 -22.42 -0.11
N LEU A 198 16.37 -21.84 0.90
CA LEU A 198 15.51 -20.67 0.72
C LEU A 198 16.29 -19.42 0.34
N GLU A 199 17.50 -19.24 0.87
CA GLU A 199 18.38 -18.12 0.54
C GLU A 199 18.93 -18.24 -0.88
N ALA A 200 19.32 -19.44 -1.31
CA ALA A 200 19.79 -19.72 -2.67
C ALA A 200 18.70 -19.52 -3.73
N ASN A 201 17.45 -19.86 -3.41
CA ASN A 201 16.30 -19.68 -4.31
C ASN A 201 15.58 -18.34 -4.14
N ARG A 202 16.16 -17.42 -3.37
CA ARG A 202 15.55 -16.13 -3.11
C ARG A 202 15.63 -15.28 -4.38
N PRO A 203 14.51 -14.67 -4.83
CA PRO A 203 14.55 -13.75 -5.96
C PRO A 203 15.49 -12.59 -5.65
N GLU A 204 16.21 -12.12 -6.67
CA GLU A 204 17.11 -10.99 -6.54
C GLU A 204 16.38 -9.80 -5.92
N LYS A 205 17.00 -9.24 -4.89
CA LYS A 205 16.44 -8.09 -4.21
C LYS A 205 16.55 -6.91 -5.16
N PRO A 206 15.48 -6.13 -5.39
CA PRO A 206 15.59 -4.92 -6.20
C PRO A 206 16.71 -4.05 -5.63
N GLU A 207 17.58 -3.56 -6.52
CA GLU A 207 18.69 -2.71 -6.15
C GLU A 207 18.15 -1.45 -5.47
N ARG A 208 18.73 -1.13 -4.32
CA ARG A 208 18.41 0.12 -3.64
C ARG A 208 19.28 1.21 -4.26
N PRO A 209 18.74 2.41 -4.51
CA PRO A 209 19.55 3.56 -4.88
C PRO A 209 20.67 3.76 -3.86
N GLU A 210 21.87 4.03 -4.35
CA GLU A 210 23.00 4.31 -3.47
C GLU A 210 22.74 5.60 -2.68
N LEU A 211 22.99 5.53 -1.37
CA LEU A 211 22.96 6.72 -0.51
C LEU A 211 24.24 7.52 -0.71
N THR A 212 24.17 8.83 -0.57
CA THR A 212 25.35 9.69 -0.51
C THR A 212 26.22 9.32 0.71
N GLU A 213 27.53 9.53 0.65
CA GLU A 213 28.46 9.22 1.75
C GLU A 213 28.08 9.93 3.06
N GLU A 214 27.61 11.18 2.96
CA GLU A 214 27.11 11.93 4.11
C GLU A 214 25.89 11.25 4.76
N LEU A 215 24.96 10.72 3.95
CA LEU A 215 23.79 10.00 4.45
C LEU A 215 24.15 8.65 5.05
N LYS A 216 25.11 7.93 4.46
CA LYS A 216 25.63 6.69 5.05
C LYS A 216 26.20 6.96 6.45
N ALA A 217 27.01 8.01 6.61
CA ALA A 217 27.55 8.41 7.90
C ALA A 217 26.44 8.75 8.93
N LYS A 218 25.41 9.51 8.54
CA LYS A 218 24.24 9.80 9.42
C LYS A 218 23.49 8.52 9.82
N VAL A 219 23.29 7.58 8.90
CA VAL A 219 22.63 6.29 9.15
C VAL A 219 23.44 5.44 10.14
N GLU A 220 24.76 5.36 9.95
CA GLU A 220 25.65 4.61 10.84
C GLU A 220 25.70 5.19 12.25
N ALA A 221 25.82 6.51 12.38
CA ALA A 221 25.79 7.20 13.67
C ALA A 221 24.46 6.95 14.41
N LEU A 222 23.34 7.00 13.70
CA LEU A 222 22.02 6.71 14.26
C LEU A 222 21.89 5.23 14.69
N HIS A 223 22.47 4.30 13.92
CA HIS A 223 22.49 2.89 14.26
C HIS A 223 23.33 2.61 15.51
N ALA A 224 24.48 3.27 15.67
CA ALA A 224 25.29 3.20 16.89
C ALA A 224 24.51 3.66 18.12
N LYS A 225 23.86 4.83 18.07
CA LYS A 225 23.02 5.34 19.17
C LYS A 225 21.88 4.40 19.54
N ARG A 226 21.23 3.79 18.53
CA ARG A 226 20.17 2.78 18.77
C ARG A 226 20.70 1.53 19.45
N LYS A 227 21.90 1.06 19.06
CA LYS A 227 22.56 -0.09 19.70
C LYS A 227 22.87 0.20 21.16
N GLU A 228 23.44 1.37 21.46
CA GLU A 228 23.72 1.80 22.83
C GLU A 228 22.46 1.81 23.69
N MET A 229 21.38 2.42 23.19
CA MET A 229 20.08 2.45 23.89
C MET A 229 19.55 1.03 24.13
N HIS A 230 19.68 0.14 23.14
CA HIS A 230 19.24 -1.25 23.28
C HIS A 230 20.07 -2.04 24.32
N VAL A 231 21.38 -1.79 24.41
CA VAL A 231 22.23 -2.39 25.45
C VAL A 231 21.82 -1.88 26.84
N ALA A 232 21.64 -0.57 27.00
CA ALA A 232 21.17 0.01 28.26
C ALA A 232 19.80 -0.52 28.69
N GLN A 233 18.89 -0.76 27.72
CA GLN A 233 17.60 -1.38 27.99
C GLN A 233 17.74 -2.85 28.44
N LYS A 234 18.67 -3.61 27.86
CA LYS A 234 18.96 -4.98 28.30
C LYS A 234 19.52 -5.01 29.72
N GLU A 235 20.42 -4.10 30.05
CA GLU A 235 20.98 -3.96 31.40
C GLU A 235 19.88 -3.64 32.42
N LEU A 236 19.00 -2.68 32.11
CA LEU A 236 17.81 -2.41 32.93
C LEU A 236 16.99 -3.69 33.13
N HIS A 237 16.68 -4.42 32.05
CA HIS A 237 15.90 -5.65 32.16
C HIS A 237 16.56 -6.72 33.03
N ASN A 238 17.90 -6.81 33.03
CA ASN A 238 18.63 -7.72 33.91
C ASN A 238 18.50 -7.30 35.37
N ASN A 239 18.67 -6.00 35.68
CA ASN A 239 18.55 -5.47 37.04
C ASN A 239 17.12 -5.60 37.60
N LEU A 240 16.11 -5.59 36.73
CA LEU A 240 14.71 -5.73 37.11
C LEU A 240 14.29 -7.16 37.50
N LYS A 241 15.10 -8.20 37.22
CA LYS A 241 14.67 -9.62 37.39
C LYS A 241 14.30 -9.94 38.83
N ASP A 242 15.11 -9.49 39.78
CA ASP A 242 14.99 -9.82 41.21
C ASP A 242 14.56 -8.62 42.07
N ALA A 243 14.36 -7.46 41.45
CA ALA A 243 13.93 -6.23 42.12
C ALA A 243 12.48 -6.30 42.63
N SER A 244 12.20 -5.62 43.74
CA SER A 244 10.84 -5.47 44.29
C SER A 244 9.96 -4.59 43.38
N LYS A 245 8.64 -4.57 43.59
CA LYS A 245 7.73 -3.77 42.75
C LYS A 245 8.03 -2.28 42.81
N GLU A 246 8.38 -1.76 43.99
CA GLU A 246 8.72 -0.35 44.18
C GLU A 246 10.08 -0.04 43.55
N ASP A 247 11.11 -0.86 43.79
CA ASP A 247 12.44 -0.66 43.19
C ASP A 247 12.39 -0.72 41.66
N ARG A 248 11.57 -1.62 41.09
CA ARG A 248 11.35 -1.68 39.64
C ARG A 248 10.78 -0.37 39.11
N LYS A 249 9.83 0.22 39.83
CA LYS A 249 9.20 1.48 39.42
C LYS A 249 10.21 2.62 39.44
N GLU A 250 11.01 2.72 40.50
CA GLU A 250 12.07 3.73 40.63
C GLU A 250 13.16 3.57 39.57
N MET A 251 13.64 2.34 39.32
CA MET A 251 14.61 2.07 38.25
C MET A 251 14.08 2.43 36.87
N ILE A 252 12.80 2.13 36.59
CA ILE A 252 12.17 2.47 35.32
C ILE A 252 12.00 3.99 35.17
N THR A 253 11.62 4.71 36.22
CA THR A 253 11.48 6.18 36.15
C THR A 253 12.84 6.85 35.95
N ALA A 254 13.85 6.45 36.71
CA ALA A 254 15.21 6.96 36.57
C ALA A 254 15.79 6.66 35.17
N PHE A 255 15.57 5.46 34.64
CA PHE A 255 15.98 5.09 33.28
C PHE A 255 15.28 5.94 32.21
N LYS A 256 13.98 6.19 32.36
CA LYS A 256 13.22 7.03 31.42
C LYS A 256 13.69 8.48 31.45
N GLU A 257 13.96 9.03 32.62
CA GLU A 257 14.43 10.41 32.78
C GLU A 257 15.83 10.59 32.20
N SER A 258 16.78 9.73 32.58
CA SER A 258 18.17 9.76 32.09
C SER A 258 18.32 9.51 30.59
N ASN A 259 17.40 8.78 29.96
CA ASN A 259 17.46 8.48 28.53
C ASN A 259 16.47 9.28 27.68
N LYS A 260 15.71 10.22 28.29
CA LYS A 260 14.71 11.03 27.58
C LYS A 260 15.30 11.80 26.41
N GLU A 261 16.43 12.48 26.64
CA GLU A 261 17.12 13.28 25.63
C GLU A 261 17.65 12.41 24.49
N LYS A 262 18.34 11.30 24.82
CA LYS A 262 18.84 10.34 23.82
C LYS A 262 17.71 9.79 22.95
N HIS A 263 16.55 9.49 23.54
CA HIS A 263 15.40 8.98 22.79
C HIS A 263 14.82 10.04 21.84
N GLU A 264 14.64 11.28 22.30
CA GLU A 264 14.17 12.37 21.42
C GLU A 264 15.19 12.69 20.33
N GLU A 265 16.50 12.64 20.62
CA GLU A 265 17.55 12.83 19.62
C GLU A 265 17.54 11.72 18.55
N ILE A 266 17.45 10.45 18.95
CA ILE A 266 17.33 9.32 18.00
C ILE A 266 16.09 9.50 17.13
N LYS A 267 14.99 9.99 17.69
CA LYS A 267 13.72 10.18 16.99
C LYS A 267 13.79 11.34 16.00
N THR A 268 14.40 12.47 16.35
CA THR A 268 14.57 13.61 15.43
C THR A 268 15.53 13.26 14.31
N GLN A 269 16.69 12.66 14.63
CA GLN A 269 17.66 12.21 13.62
C GLN A 269 17.06 11.15 12.70
N ALA A 270 16.25 10.22 13.23
CA ALA A 270 15.57 9.21 12.41
C ALA A 270 14.58 9.82 11.41
N LYS A 271 13.86 10.88 11.80
CA LYS A 271 12.95 11.58 10.91
C LYS A 271 13.71 12.30 9.80
N ALA A 272 14.73 13.06 10.16
CA ALA A 272 15.57 13.79 9.19
C ALA A 272 16.21 12.83 8.17
N VAL A 273 16.87 11.77 8.64
CA VAL A 273 17.48 10.75 7.76
C VAL A 273 16.43 10.09 6.85
N LYS A 274 15.23 9.81 7.36
CA LYS A 274 14.15 9.22 6.55
C LYS A 274 13.65 10.18 5.47
N GLU A 275 13.52 11.45 5.78
CA GLU A 275 13.12 12.49 4.83
C GLU A 275 14.17 12.72 3.75
N GLU A 276 15.46 12.77 4.13
CA GLU A 276 16.58 12.85 3.18
C GLU A 276 16.68 11.60 2.28
N ILE A 277 16.47 10.39 2.82
CA ILE A 277 16.41 9.17 2.00
C ILE A 277 15.21 9.21 1.04
N ARG A 278 14.06 9.71 1.52
CA ARG A 278 12.85 9.83 0.72
C ARG A 278 13.06 10.80 -0.44
N SER A 279 13.64 11.96 -0.21
CA SER A 279 13.89 12.97 -1.26
C SER A 279 14.85 12.47 -2.33
N LEU A 280 15.79 11.57 -1.98
CA LEU A 280 16.68 10.94 -2.96
C LEU A 280 16.01 9.83 -3.78
N ILE A 281 15.12 9.04 -3.17
CA ILE A 281 14.53 7.85 -3.81
C ILE A 281 13.25 8.19 -4.58
N GLU A 282 12.46 9.16 -4.11
CA GLU A 282 11.18 9.49 -4.74
C GLU A 282 11.37 10.53 -5.86
N THR A 283 11.29 10.10 -7.12
CA THR A 283 11.01 11.00 -8.24
C THR A 283 9.53 11.38 -8.23
N GLU A 284 9.13 12.49 -8.90
CA GLU A 284 7.73 12.98 -8.92
C GLU A 284 6.69 11.91 -9.30
N ALA A 285 7.09 10.86 -10.04
CA ALA A 285 6.25 9.72 -10.41
C ALA A 285 6.01 8.68 -9.29
N THR A 286 6.92 8.56 -8.33
CA THR A 286 6.85 7.60 -7.20
C THR A 286 6.51 8.26 -5.87
N ARG A 287 6.46 9.60 -5.82
CA ARG A 287 6.02 10.38 -4.67
C ARG A 287 4.56 10.03 -4.36
N THR A 288 4.33 9.06 -3.49
CA THR A 288 3.00 8.87 -2.90
C THR A 288 2.76 10.11 -2.08
N SER A 289 1.93 11.03 -2.61
CA SER A 289 1.61 12.33 -2.03
C SER A 289 1.52 12.24 -0.51
N ASP A 290 2.18 13.17 0.17
CA ASP A 290 2.29 13.30 1.62
C ASP A 290 1.15 12.64 2.40
N LEU A 291 1.51 11.55 3.07
CA LEU A 291 0.83 10.96 4.22
C LEU A 291 1.40 11.60 5.50
#